data_AF-A0A0R3SRV2-F1
#
_entry.id   AF-A0A0R3SRV2-F1
#
_cell.length_a   1.000
_cell.length_b   1.000
_cell.length_c   1.000
_cell.angle_alpha   90.00
_cell.angle_beta   90.00
_cell.angle_gamma   90.00
#
_symmetry.space_group_name_H-M   'P 1'
#
loop_
_entity.id
_entity.type
_entity.pdbx_description
1 polymer ?
#
loop_
_entity_poly.entity_id
_entity_poly.type
_entity_poly.pdbx_seq_one_letter_code
_entity_poly.pdbx_strand_id
1 'polypeptide(L)'
;MNSSDHQDNSEHVALVREAAVLLSRYGGAGGAGSLSLLGEGGKAVRLPAHLMADSKAKFALNQFDVVISDLISVNRSLPDVRHDSSHFAFGHISATSSVPIGVAKFVALQLA
;
A
#
# COMPACT_ATOMS: atom_id res chain seq x y z
N MET A 1 31.39 -10.35 45.56
CA MET A 1 30.03 -9.86 45.28
C MET A 1 29.90 -9.66 43.77
N ASN A 2 28.86 -10.28 43.21
CA ASN A 2 28.23 -10.17 41.87
C ASN A 2 29.06 -10.02 40.58
N SER A 3 29.03 -11.11 39.80
CA SER A 3 29.09 -11.15 38.33
C SER A 3 27.67 -11.15 37.77
N SER A 4 27.29 -10.20 36.92
CA SER A 4 26.23 -10.33 35.88
C SER A 4 25.76 -8.94 35.42
N ASP A 5 26.26 -8.35 34.33
CA ASP A 5 25.62 -7.11 33.78
C ASP A 5 25.90 -6.75 32.30
N HIS A 6 26.57 -7.55 31.47
CA HIS A 6 26.95 -7.09 30.10
C HIS A 6 26.54 -7.97 28.91
N GLN A 7 25.66 -8.96 29.07
CA GLN A 7 25.27 -9.85 27.96
C GLN A 7 23.92 -9.55 27.29
N ASP A 8 23.09 -8.66 27.84
CA ASP A 8 21.69 -8.50 27.40
C ASP A 8 21.51 -7.51 26.22
N ASN A 9 22.53 -6.69 25.94
CA ASN A 9 22.41 -5.63 24.95
C ASN A 9 22.66 -6.13 23.50
N SER A 10 23.20 -7.33 23.33
CA SER A 10 23.50 -7.88 21.99
C SER A 10 22.29 -8.54 21.33
N GLU A 11 21.43 -9.21 22.09
CA GLU A 11 20.24 -9.87 21.55
C GLU A 11 19.16 -8.86 21.16
N HIS A 12 19.00 -7.82 21.98
CA HIS A 12 18.07 -6.73 21.70
C HIS A 12 18.48 -5.94 20.44
N VAL A 13 19.78 -5.75 20.22
CA VAL A 13 20.33 -5.11 19.01
C VAL A 13 20.20 -6.02 17.78
N ALA A 14 20.34 -7.34 17.93
CA ALA A 14 20.13 -8.30 16.85
C ALA A 14 18.66 -8.36 16.42
N LEU A 15 17.72 -8.39 17.37
CA LEU A 15 16.29 -8.33 17.10
C LEU A 15 15.87 -7.01 16.45
N VAL A 16 16.42 -5.88 16.90
CA VAL A 16 16.15 -4.57 16.27
C VAL A 16 16.70 -4.51 14.85
N ARG A 17 17.86 -5.12 14.58
CA ARG A 17 18.44 -5.22 13.22
C ARG A 17 17.63 -6.15 12.32
N GLU A 18 17.21 -7.30 12.82
CA GLU A 18 16.32 -8.23 12.08
C GLU A 18 14.96 -7.57 11.82
N ALA A 19 14.37 -6.90 12.81
CA ALA A 19 13.15 -6.13 12.64
C ALA A 19 13.32 -4.99 11.62
N ALA A 20 14.47 -4.30 11.61
CA ALA A 20 14.78 -3.27 10.63
C ALA A 20 14.97 -3.85 9.21
N VAL A 21 15.55 -5.04 9.08
CA VAL A 21 15.69 -5.74 7.79
C VAL A 21 14.34 -6.25 7.29
N LEU A 22 13.49 -6.77 8.17
CA LEU A 22 12.12 -7.17 7.84
C LEU A 22 11.28 -5.96 7.47
N LEU A 23 11.36 -4.88 8.24
CA LEU A 23 10.73 -3.59 7.89
C LEU A 23 11.27 -3.04 6.58
N SER A 24 12.54 -3.23 6.23
CA SER A 24 13.09 -2.83 4.93
C SER A 24 12.67 -3.76 3.77
N ARG A 25 12.40 -5.04 4.08
CA ARG A 25 11.99 -6.08 3.11
C ARG A 25 10.49 -6.04 2.81
N TYR A 26 9.69 -5.59 3.78
CA TYR A 26 8.24 -5.45 3.69
C TYR A 26 7.77 -3.99 3.57
N GLY A 27 8.60 -3.03 3.98
CA GLY A 27 8.45 -1.60 3.77
C GLY A 27 9.65 -1.09 2.97
N GLY A 28 9.44 -0.89 1.67
CA GLY A 28 10.50 -0.43 0.77
C GLY A 28 11.22 0.79 1.31
N ALA A 29 12.54 0.68 1.45
CA ALA A 29 13.43 1.78 1.79
C ALA A 29 13.21 2.96 0.82
N GLY A 30 12.70 4.07 1.34
CA GLY A 30 12.48 5.28 0.55
C GLY A 30 11.99 6.46 1.38
N GLY A 31 12.89 7.10 2.13
CA GLY A 31 12.77 8.50 2.54
C GLY A 31 12.04 8.75 3.86
N ALA A 32 12.78 9.30 4.82
CA ALA A 32 12.25 9.84 6.07
C ALA A 32 11.27 10.99 5.78
N GLY A 33 9.99 10.81 6.07
CA GLY A 33 9.01 11.91 6.01
C GLY A 33 7.55 11.52 5.77
N SER A 34 7.01 10.54 6.51
CA SER A 34 5.59 10.40 6.87
C SER A 34 5.45 9.03 7.54
N LEU A 35 4.56 8.87 8.52
CA LEU A 35 4.18 7.54 9.01
C LEU A 35 3.63 6.77 7.80
N SER A 36 4.46 5.89 7.23
CA SER A 36 4.37 5.41 5.84
C SER A 36 3.10 4.60 5.59
N LEU A 37 2.02 5.29 5.24
CA LEU A 37 0.75 4.68 4.85
C LEU A 37 0.99 3.81 3.61
N LEU A 38 0.49 2.57 3.63
CA LEU A 38 0.71 1.64 2.52
C LEU A 38 0.13 2.23 1.22
N GLY A 39 0.95 2.29 0.18
CA GLY A 39 0.55 2.79 -1.13
C GLY A 39 0.59 4.32 -1.29
N GLU A 40 1.04 5.06 -0.28
CA GLU A 40 1.15 6.52 -0.36
C GLU A 40 2.12 6.95 -1.46
N GLY A 41 1.77 8.01 -2.20
CA GLY A 41 2.56 8.46 -3.35
C GLY A 41 2.65 7.42 -4.48
N GLY A 42 1.73 6.45 -4.52
CA GLY A 42 1.71 5.38 -5.52
C GLY A 42 2.81 4.33 -5.35
N LYS A 43 3.42 4.22 -4.15
CA LYS A 43 4.44 3.20 -3.88
C LYS A 43 3.84 1.79 -3.92
N ALA A 44 4.61 0.83 -4.42
CA ALA A 44 4.19 -0.56 -4.46
C ALA A 44 4.01 -1.11 -3.03
N VAL A 45 2.93 -1.87 -2.81
CA VAL A 45 2.62 -2.50 -1.53
C VAL A 45 2.92 -3.99 -1.63
N ARG A 46 3.66 -4.51 -0.66
CA ARG A 46 3.93 -5.95 -0.53
C ARG A 46 2.96 -6.59 0.45
N LEU A 47 2.36 -7.69 0.02
CA LEU A 47 1.41 -8.42 0.84
C LEU A 47 2.13 -9.26 1.92
N PRO A 48 1.69 -9.21 3.18
CA PRO A 48 2.15 -10.13 4.23
C PRO A 48 1.87 -11.59 3.88
N ALA A 49 2.76 -12.50 4.29
CA ALA A 49 2.69 -13.93 3.93
C ALA A 49 1.36 -14.60 4.33
N HIS A 50 0.79 -14.21 5.48
CA HIS A 50 -0.46 -14.76 5.99
C HIS A 50 -1.69 -14.38 5.15
N LEU A 51 -1.61 -13.36 4.30
CA LEU A 51 -2.70 -12.90 3.44
C LEU A 51 -2.57 -13.40 1.98
N MET A 52 -1.48 -14.08 1.63
CA MET A 52 -1.22 -14.51 0.25
C MET A 52 -2.25 -15.51 -0.28
N ALA A 53 -2.75 -16.40 0.57
CA ALA A 53 -3.79 -17.36 0.20
C ALA A 53 -5.10 -16.64 -0.16
N ASP A 54 -5.51 -15.68 0.66
CA ASP A 54 -6.72 -14.89 0.47
C ASP A 54 -6.64 -14.00 -0.77
N SER A 55 -5.48 -13.36 -1.00
CA SER A 55 -5.21 -12.59 -2.21
C SER A 55 -5.37 -13.46 -3.46
N LYS A 56 -4.76 -14.65 -3.48
CA LYS A 56 -4.88 -15.59 -4.62
C LYS A 56 -6.33 -16.00 -4.88
N ALA A 57 -7.07 -16.32 -3.83
CA ALA A 57 -8.47 -16.72 -3.96
C ALA A 57 -9.36 -15.58 -4.48
N LYS A 58 -9.22 -14.37 -3.94
CA LYS A 58 -10.02 -13.21 -4.35
C LYS A 58 -9.59 -12.66 -5.72
N PHE A 59 -8.33 -12.78 -6.10
CA PHE A 59 -7.85 -12.41 -7.43
C PHE A 59 -8.54 -13.22 -8.52
N ALA A 60 -8.78 -14.52 -8.30
CA ALA A 60 -9.47 -15.37 -9.26
C ALA A 60 -10.88 -14.85 -9.64
N LEU A 61 -11.58 -14.24 -8.68
CA LEU A 61 -12.92 -13.69 -8.88
C LEU A 61 -12.90 -12.26 -9.42
N ASN A 62 -12.03 -11.41 -8.87
CA ASN A 62 -12.06 -9.96 -9.13
C ASN A 62 -11.08 -9.52 -10.23
N GLN A 63 -10.15 -10.39 -10.63
CA GLN A 63 -9.04 -10.08 -11.55
C GLN A 63 -8.20 -8.86 -11.11
N PHE A 64 -8.26 -8.54 -9.82
CA PHE A 64 -7.54 -7.46 -9.15
C PHE A 64 -7.27 -7.89 -7.70
N ASP A 65 -6.13 -7.49 -7.14
CA ASP A 65 -5.77 -7.83 -5.76
C ASP A 65 -6.51 -6.91 -4.79
N VAL A 66 -7.75 -7.28 -4.50
CA VAL A 66 -8.62 -6.58 -3.56
C VAL A 66 -8.06 -6.63 -2.13
N VAL A 67 -7.25 -7.62 -1.77
CA VAL A 67 -6.65 -7.69 -0.43
C VAL A 67 -5.58 -6.62 -0.26
N ILE A 68 -4.75 -6.40 -1.28
CA ILE A 68 -3.83 -5.25 -1.29
C ILE A 68 -4.61 -3.93 -1.31
N SER A 69 -5.69 -3.85 -2.08
CA SER A 69 -6.52 -2.64 -2.15
C SER A 69 -7.10 -2.24 -0.80
N ASP A 70 -7.52 -3.22 0.01
CA ASP A 70 -8.06 -2.98 1.35
C ASP A 70 -6.99 -2.43 2.33
N LEU A 71 -5.70 -2.69 2.06
CA LEU A 71 -4.59 -2.16 2.85
C LEU A 71 -4.21 -0.72 2.44
N ILE A 72 -4.59 -0.30 1.24
CA ILE A 72 -4.27 1.02 0.69
C ILE A 72 -5.37 2.01 1.09
N SER A 73 -4.97 3.20 1.55
CA SER A 73 -5.92 4.25 1.91
C SER A 73 -6.77 4.68 0.70
N VAL A 74 -8.07 4.83 0.95
CA VAL A 74 -9.02 5.41 -0.01
C VAL A 74 -8.63 6.84 -0.38
N ASN A 75 -8.01 7.58 0.55
CA ASN A 75 -7.58 8.97 0.38
C ASN A 75 -6.04 9.09 0.23
N ARG A 76 -5.40 8.24 -0.57
CA ARG A 76 -3.95 8.34 -0.84
C ARG A 76 -3.63 9.49 -1.79
N SER A 77 -2.48 10.14 -1.62
CA SER A 77 -1.95 11.07 -2.63
C SER A 77 -1.17 10.33 -3.72
N LEU A 78 -1.07 10.95 -4.90
CA LEU A 78 -0.26 10.49 -6.02
C LEU A 78 0.65 11.64 -6.49
N PRO A 79 1.87 11.35 -6.95
CA PRO A 79 2.72 12.37 -7.55
C PRO A 79 2.07 12.87 -8.84
N ASP A 80 2.20 14.17 -9.09
CA ASP A 80 1.82 14.75 -10.37
C ASP A 80 2.85 14.35 -11.43
N VAL A 81 2.44 13.51 -12.38
CA VAL A 81 3.29 13.02 -13.48
C VAL A 81 2.92 13.66 -14.82
N ARG A 82 2.06 14.68 -14.80
CA ARG A 82 1.69 15.42 -16.01
C ARG A 82 2.89 16.22 -16.50
N HIS A 83 2.92 16.50 -17.80
CA HIS A 83 3.95 17.36 -18.38
C HIS A 83 3.76 18.80 -17.88
N ASP A 84 4.85 19.55 -17.67
CA ASP A 84 4.81 20.92 -17.13
C ASP A 84 3.86 21.84 -17.94
N SER A 85 3.78 21.64 -19.26
CA SER A 85 2.87 22.41 -20.12
C SER A 85 1.38 22.18 -19.82
N SER A 86 1.02 21.10 -19.10
CA SER A 86 -0.34 20.79 -18.67
C SER A 86 -0.76 21.55 -17.40
N HIS A 87 0.16 22.29 -16.77
CA HIS A 87 -0.11 23.12 -15.60
C HIS A 87 -0.69 24.49 -15.97
N PHE A 88 -0.87 24.75 -17.27
CA PHE A 88 -1.48 25.97 -17.76
C PHE A 88 -2.95 26.03 -17.34
N ALA A 89 -3.26 26.92 -16.39
CA ALA A 89 -4.61 27.10 -15.89
C ALA A 89 -5.49 27.81 -16.93
N PHE A 90 -6.61 27.18 -17.29
CA PHE A 90 -7.67 27.86 -18.04
C PHE A 90 -8.47 28.80 -17.11
N GLY A 91 -8.95 29.92 -17.67
CA GLY A 91 -9.74 30.92 -16.94
C GLY A 91 -10.98 30.33 -16.25
N HIS A 92 -11.39 30.99 -15.16
CA HIS A 92 -12.21 30.45 -14.07
C HIS A 92 -13.73 30.28 -14.34
N ILE A 93 -14.12 29.88 -15.56
CA ILE A 93 -15.50 29.50 -15.88
C ILE A 93 -15.56 27.97 -15.97
N SER A 94 -15.79 27.31 -14.85
CA SER A 94 -15.99 25.85 -14.80
C SER A 94 -17.47 25.53 -14.75
N ALA A 95 -17.93 24.66 -15.64
CA ALA A 95 -19.26 24.07 -15.56
C ALA A 95 -19.34 23.08 -14.38
N THR A 96 -20.53 22.89 -13.82
CA THR A 96 -20.79 21.80 -12.85
C THR A 96 -20.85 20.47 -13.59
N SER A 97 -20.12 19.46 -13.12
CA SER A 97 -20.09 18.13 -13.70
C SER A 97 -20.75 17.09 -12.79
N SER A 98 -21.52 16.16 -13.36
CA SER A 98 -21.91 14.91 -12.70
C SER A 98 -21.02 13.76 -13.18
N VAL A 99 -20.60 12.89 -12.27
CA VAL A 99 -19.75 11.73 -12.59
C VAL A 99 -20.47 10.45 -12.12
N PRO A 100 -21.29 9.81 -12.97
CA PRO A 100 -21.96 8.58 -12.61
C PRO A 100 -20.97 7.40 -12.59
N ILE A 101 -20.92 6.65 -11.49
CA ILE A 101 -20.15 5.41 -11.36
C ILE A 101 -21.16 4.25 -11.33
N GLY A 102 -21.23 3.48 -12.42
CA GLY A 102 -22.06 2.28 -12.52
C GLY A 102 -21.28 1.02 -12.17
N VAL A 103 -21.84 0.17 -11.30
CA VAL A 103 -21.29 -1.16 -11.01
C VAL A 103 -22.21 -2.21 -11.61
N ALA A 104 -21.72 -2.94 -12.61
CA ALA A 104 -22.45 -4.04 -13.21
C ALA A 104 -22.35 -5.28 -12.31
N LYS A 105 -23.49 -5.82 -11.87
CA LYS A 105 -23.54 -7.12 -11.19
C LYS A 105 -23.44 -8.22 -12.24
N PHE A 106 -22.31 -8.91 -12.30
CA PHE A 106 -22.18 -10.14 -13.09
C PHE A 106 -22.82 -11.30 -12.31
N VAL A 107 -24.01 -11.71 -12.69
CA VAL A 107 -24.58 -12.98 -12.22
C VAL A 107 -23.98 -14.07 -13.11
N ALA A 108 -23.04 -14.83 -12.56
CA ALA A 108 -22.56 -16.03 -13.24
C ALA A 108 -23.71 -17.05 -13.29
N LEU A 109 -24.21 -17.32 -14.50
CA LEU A 109 -25.12 -18.42 -14.75
C LEU A 109 -24.29 -19.71 -14.63
N GLN A 110 -24.35 -20.36 -13.46
CA GLN A 110 -23.75 -21.67 -13.28
C GLN A 110 -24.59 -22.68 -14.10
N LEU A 111 -24.16 -22.98 -15.33
CA LEU A 111 -24.66 -24.13 -16.07
C LEU A 111 -24.08 -25.39 -15.41
N ALA A 112 -24.96 -26.13 -14.74
CA ALA A 112 -24.77 -27.52 -14.32
C ALA A 112 -25.94 -28.33 -14.88
#